data_AF-V4STY1-F1
#
_entry.id   AF-V4STY1-F1
#
_cell.length_a   1.000
_cell.length_b   1.000
_cell.length_c   1.000
_cell.angle_alpha   90.00
_cell.angle_beta   90.00
_cell.angle_gamma   90.00
#
_symmetry.space_group_name_H-M   'P 1'
#
loop_
_entity.id
_entity.type
_entity.pdbx_description
1 polymer ?
#
loop_
_entity_poly.entity_id
_entity_poly.type
_entity_poly.pdbx_seq_one_letter_code
_entity_poly.pdbx_strand_id
1 'polypeptide(L)'
;MQHGNIVRLQDVVHSEKKLYLVFEYLDLDLKKHMDSCPDFANDPRLIKTFLYQILRGIAYCHSHRVLHRDLKPQNLLIDRRTNALKLADFGLARAFGIPVRTFTHEVVTLWYRAPEILLGSRHYSTPVDVWSVGCIFAEMVNQRPLFPGDSEIDELFKIFRFIVS
;
A
#
# COMPACT_ATOMS: atom_id res chain seq x y z
N MET A 1 11.97 -5.55 -11.43
CA MET A 1 11.75 -5.82 -9.99
C MET A 1 11.43 -7.30 -9.84
N GLN A 2 12.30 -8.09 -9.22
CA GLN A 2 12.07 -9.51 -8.98
C GLN A 2 12.29 -9.77 -7.49
N HIS A 3 11.19 -10.00 -6.77
CA HIS A 3 11.20 -10.22 -5.32
C HIS A 3 9.99 -11.05 -4.91
N GLY A 4 10.13 -11.89 -3.88
CA GLY A 4 9.05 -12.79 -3.43
C GLY A 4 7.79 -12.07 -2.94
N ASN A 5 7.90 -10.80 -2.55
CA ASN A 5 6.79 -9.96 -2.08
C ASN A 5 6.43 -8.83 -3.06
N ILE A 6 6.75 -8.98 -4.34
CA ILE A 6 6.32 -8.05 -5.40
C ILE A 6 5.64 -8.87 -6.48
N VAL A 7 4.47 -8.42 -6.93
CA VAL A 7 3.73 -9.08 -8.02
C VAL A 7 4.59 -9.12 -9.27
N ARG A 8 4.70 -10.30 -9.86
CA ARG A 8 5.48 -10.54 -11.07
C ARG A 8 4.65 -10.20 -12.31
N LEU A 9 5.17 -9.27 -13.10
CA LEU A 9 4.77 -9.11 -14.50
C LEU A 9 5.36 -10.29 -15.28
N GLN A 10 4.48 -11.12 -15.84
CA GLN A 10 4.84 -12.32 -16.60
C GLN A 10 5.00 -12.00 -18.08
N ASP A 11 4.11 -11.16 -18.64
CA ASP A 11 4.14 -10.82 -20.06
C ASP A 11 3.54 -9.43 -20.33
N VAL A 12 3.90 -8.86 -21.47
CA VAL A 12 3.36 -7.59 -21.99
C VAL A 12 2.89 -7.83 -23.41
N VAL A 13 1.58 -7.88 -23.60
CA VAL A 13 0.98 -8.08 -24.92
C VAL A 13 0.55 -6.73 -25.48
N HIS A 14 1.10 -6.39 -26.64
CA HIS A 14 0.81 -5.14 -27.33
C HIS A 14 -0.05 -5.40 -28.58
N SER A 15 -1.11 -4.63 -28.72
CA SER A 15 -1.94 -4.52 -29.92
C SER A 15 -2.01 -3.03 -30.31
N GLU A 16 -2.37 -2.71 -31.56
CA GLU A 16 -2.30 -1.35 -32.13
C GLU A 16 -2.92 -0.25 -31.26
N LYS A 17 -3.93 -0.57 -30.43
CA LYS A 17 -4.61 0.39 -29.55
C LYS A 17 -4.62 0.01 -28.06
N LYS A 18 -4.01 -1.11 -27.69
CA LYS A 18 -4.13 -1.67 -26.33
C LYS A 18 -2.82 -2.26 -25.84
N LEU A 19 -2.50 -1.99 -24.58
CA LEU A 19 -1.41 -2.62 -23.85
C LEU A 19 -2.03 -3.50 -22.77
N TYR A 20 -1.69 -4.78 -22.78
CA TYR A 20 -2.12 -5.75 -21.77
C TYR A 20 -0.92 -6.14 -20.91
N LEU A 21 -1.05 -5.98 -19.61
CA LEU A 21 -0.04 -6.39 -18.63
C LEU A 21 -0.51 -7.68 -17.98
N VAL A 22 0.21 -8.78 -18.21
CA VAL A 22 -0.13 -10.10 -17.66
C VAL A 22 0.67 -10.30 -16.38
N PHE A 23 -0.02 -10.42 -15.25
CA PHE A 23 0.60 -10.63 -13.94
C PHE A 23 0.33 -12.05 -13.44
N GLU A 24 1.14 -12.49 -12.46
CA GLU A 24 0.81 -13.69 -11.70
C GLU A 24 -0.54 -13.56 -10.98
N TYR A 25 -1.30 -14.65 -10.92
CA TYR A 25 -2.57 -14.70 -10.22
C TYR A 25 -2.37 -14.85 -8.71
N LEU A 26 -3.17 -14.10 -7.93
CA LEU A 26 -3.30 -14.22 -6.49
C LEU A 26 -4.79 -14.17 -6.12
N ASP A 27 -5.17 -14.89 -5.07
CA ASP A 27 -6.58 -15.21 -4.77
C ASP A 27 -7.41 -13.99 -4.36
N LEU A 28 -6.82 -13.08 -3.57
CA LEU A 28 -7.50 -11.89 -3.05
C LEU A 28 -6.53 -10.80 -2.62
N ASP A 29 -7.08 -9.62 -2.36
CA ASP A 29 -6.39 -8.53 -1.66
C ASP A 29 -6.59 -8.61 -0.13
N LEU A 30 -5.72 -7.94 0.63
CA LEU A 30 -5.75 -7.91 2.09
C LEU A 30 -7.06 -7.32 2.63
N LYS A 31 -7.69 -6.37 1.92
CA LYS A 31 -8.98 -5.80 2.35
C LYS A 31 -10.04 -6.90 2.38
N LYS A 32 -10.21 -7.63 1.28
CA LYS A 32 -11.11 -8.78 1.20
C LYS A 32 -10.76 -9.86 2.22
N HIS A 33 -9.48 -10.05 2.54
CA HIS A 33 -9.07 -11.04 3.54
C HIS A 33 -9.59 -10.68 4.93
N MET A 34 -9.39 -9.42 5.36
CA MET A 34 -9.91 -8.90 6.62
C MET A 34 -11.45 -8.96 6.67
N ASP A 35 -12.11 -8.52 5.59
CA ASP A 35 -13.58 -8.48 5.54
C ASP A 35 -14.22 -9.89 5.56
N SER A 36 -13.52 -10.91 5.04
CA SER A 36 -14.03 -12.29 5.00
C SER A 36 -13.62 -13.15 6.19
N CYS A 37 -12.72 -12.67 7.06
CA CYS A 37 -12.21 -13.42 8.20
C CYS A 37 -12.22 -12.53 9.47
N PRO A 38 -13.35 -12.47 10.20
CA PRO A 38 -13.45 -11.67 11.43
C PRO A 38 -12.42 -12.08 12.49
N ASP A 39 -12.03 -13.36 12.51
CA ASP A 39 -11.03 -13.91 13.43
C ASP A 39 -9.58 -13.59 13.04
N PHE A 40 -9.33 -12.93 11.90
CA PHE A 40 -7.99 -12.56 11.46
C PHE A 40 -7.24 -11.71 12.52
N ALA A 41 -7.94 -10.80 13.21
CA ALA A 41 -7.35 -10.01 14.30
C ALA A 41 -6.89 -10.86 15.50
N ASN A 42 -7.46 -12.06 15.66
CA ASN A 42 -7.09 -13.02 16.69
C ASN A 42 -5.92 -13.92 16.27
N ASP A 43 -5.32 -13.73 15.09
CA ASP A 43 -4.10 -14.41 14.64
C ASP A 43 -2.88 -13.45 14.56
N PRO A 44 -2.23 -13.15 15.71
CA PRO A 44 -1.01 -12.35 15.73
C PRO A 44 0.14 -12.93 14.91
N ARG A 45 0.17 -14.25 14.65
CA ARG A 45 1.24 -14.90 13.90
C ARG A 45 1.08 -14.58 12.42
N LEU A 46 -0.13 -14.65 11.89
CA LEU A 46 -0.43 -14.29 10.52
C LEU A 46 -0.24 -12.78 10.29
N ILE A 47 -0.71 -11.92 11.20
CA ILE A 47 -0.48 -10.47 11.13
C ILE A 47 1.03 -10.15 11.08
N LYS A 48 1.85 -10.75 11.96
CA LYS A 48 3.31 -10.58 11.92
C LYS A 48 3.91 -11.05 10.62
N THR A 49 3.41 -12.16 10.08
CA THR A 49 3.86 -12.74 8.81
C THR A 49 3.56 -11.80 7.63
N PHE A 50 2.37 -11.21 7.57
CA PHE A 50 2.00 -10.23 6.55
C PHE A 50 2.79 -8.94 6.71
N LEU A 51 2.89 -8.38 7.91
CA LEU A 51 3.70 -7.19 8.17
C LEU A 51 5.16 -7.38 7.72
N TYR A 52 5.77 -8.50 8.08
CA TYR A 52 7.13 -8.84 7.66
C TYR A 52 7.26 -8.88 6.13
N GLN A 53 6.32 -9.53 5.44
CA GLN A 53 6.32 -9.62 3.98
C GLN A 53 6.14 -8.27 3.29
N ILE A 54 5.26 -7.40 3.81
CA ILE A 54 5.09 -6.02 3.34
C ILE A 54 6.42 -5.26 3.48
N LEU A 55 7.04 -5.30 4.65
CA LEU A 55 8.30 -4.60 4.92
C LEU A 55 9.44 -5.11 4.04
N ARG A 56 9.55 -6.42 3.78
CA ARG A 56 10.53 -6.96 2.82
C ARG A 56 10.31 -6.41 1.41
N GLY A 57 9.06 -6.38 0.95
CA GLY A 57 8.71 -5.83 -0.36
C GLY A 57 9.10 -4.35 -0.48
N ILE A 58 8.77 -3.56 0.53
CA ILE A 58 9.08 -2.13 0.57
C ILE A 58 10.58 -1.85 0.67
N ALA A 59 11.30 -2.59 1.50
CA ALA A 59 12.76 -2.49 1.58
C ALA A 59 13.43 -2.82 0.22
N TYR A 60 12.91 -3.82 -0.51
CA TYR A 60 13.37 -4.10 -1.87
C TYR A 60 13.09 -2.93 -2.82
N CYS A 61 11.87 -2.36 -2.81
CA CYS A 61 11.54 -1.19 -3.64
C CYS A 61 12.48 -0.01 -3.34
N HIS A 62 12.67 0.32 -2.06
CA HIS A 62 13.50 1.45 -1.63
C HIS A 62 14.97 1.27 -2.01
N SER A 63 15.53 0.07 -1.86
CA SER A 63 16.90 -0.24 -2.31
C SER A 63 17.08 -0.14 -3.84
N HIS A 64 16.00 -0.32 -4.60
CA HIS A 64 15.98 -0.16 -6.06
C HIS A 64 15.51 1.22 -6.51
N ARG A 65 15.52 2.22 -5.60
CA ARG A 65 15.17 3.60 -5.90
C ARG A 65 13.71 3.80 -6.35
N VAL A 66 12.80 2.95 -5.88
CA VAL A 66 11.35 2.99 -6.19
C VAL A 66 10.54 3.31 -4.94
N LEU A 67 9.65 4.31 -5.05
CA LEU A 67 8.60 4.60 -4.04
C LEU A 67 7.28 4.01 -4.51
N HIS A 68 6.50 3.41 -3.60
CA HIS A 68 5.19 2.84 -3.96
C HIS A 68 4.10 3.90 -4.03
N ARG A 69 3.99 4.79 -3.03
CA ARG A 69 3.08 5.96 -2.97
C ARG A 69 1.57 5.71 -2.91
N ASP A 70 1.12 4.46 -3.05
CA ASP A 70 -0.29 4.08 -3.01
C ASP A 70 -0.47 2.77 -2.25
N LEU A 71 0.21 2.66 -1.10
CA LEU A 71 0.05 1.51 -0.23
C LEU A 71 -1.29 1.58 0.48
N LYS A 72 -2.10 0.54 0.26
CA LYS A 72 -3.39 0.30 0.90
C LYS A 72 -3.70 -1.20 0.85
N PRO A 73 -4.58 -1.73 1.72
CA PRO A 73 -4.90 -3.16 1.75
C PRO A 73 -5.35 -3.73 0.39
N GLN A 74 -5.98 -2.93 -0.47
CA GLN A 74 -6.40 -3.33 -1.82
C GLN A 74 -5.22 -3.60 -2.76
N ASN A 75 -4.06 -3.01 -2.50
CA ASN A 75 -2.83 -3.17 -3.30
C ASN A 75 -1.89 -4.25 -2.72
N LEU A 76 -2.34 -4.99 -1.70
CA LEU A 76 -1.61 -6.09 -1.07
C LEU A 76 -2.31 -7.39 -1.39
N LEU A 77 -1.77 -8.14 -2.35
CA LEU A 77 -2.38 -9.37 -2.83
C LEU A 77 -1.86 -10.59 -2.07
N ILE A 78 -2.72 -11.59 -1.87
CA ILE A 78 -2.49 -12.75 -1.02
C ILE A 78 -2.75 -14.03 -1.83
N ASP A 79 -1.81 -14.97 -1.76
CA ASP A 79 -2.03 -16.39 -2.10
C ASP A 79 -2.55 -17.10 -0.85
N ARG A 80 -3.81 -17.58 -0.88
CA ARG A 80 -4.49 -18.21 0.27
C ARG A 80 -3.85 -19.52 0.68
N ARG A 81 -3.24 -20.24 -0.27
CA ARG A 81 -2.67 -21.57 -0.02
C ARG A 81 -1.35 -21.46 0.73
N THR A 82 -0.58 -20.41 0.45
CA THR A 82 0.78 -20.24 0.97
C THR A 82 0.92 -19.11 1.99
N ASN A 83 -0.12 -18.28 2.17
CA ASN A 83 -0.06 -17.01 2.91
C ASN A 83 1.05 -16.07 2.41
N ALA A 84 1.43 -16.19 1.12
CA ALA A 84 2.35 -15.26 0.49
C ALA A 84 1.64 -13.94 0.20
N LEU A 85 2.22 -12.83 0.66
CA LEU A 85 1.72 -11.48 0.41
C LEU A 85 2.63 -10.77 -0.58
N LYS A 86 2.06 -10.14 -1.61
CA LYS A 86 2.79 -9.40 -2.63
C LYS A 86 2.24 -8.00 -2.83
N LEU A 87 3.15 -7.04 -2.94
CA LEU A 87 2.84 -5.66 -3.32
C LEU A 87 2.43 -5.61 -4.79
N ALA A 88 1.31 -4.95 -5.07
CA ALA A 88 0.75 -4.74 -6.40
C ALA A 88 0.58 -3.25 -6.71
N ASP A 89 0.08 -2.95 -7.91
CA ASP A 89 -0.25 -1.61 -8.37
C ASP A 89 0.87 -0.57 -8.20
N PHE A 90 1.92 -0.77 -8.99
CA PHE A 90 2.99 0.20 -9.20
C PHE A 90 2.60 1.28 -10.22
N GLY A 91 1.30 1.48 -10.51
CA GLY A 91 0.83 2.44 -11.53
C GLY A 91 1.26 3.89 -11.26
N LEU A 92 1.57 4.21 -9.99
CA LEU A 92 2.10 5.50 -9.55
C LEU A 92 3.58 5.42 -9.10
N ALA A 93 4.20 4.24 -9.16
CA ALA A 93 5.58 4.06 -8.73
C ALA A 93 6.54 4.74 -9.70
N ARG A 94 7.50 5.51 -9.16
CA ARG A 94 8.48 6.25 -9.96
C ARG A 94 9.87 6.17 -9.35
N ALA A 95 10.88 6.19 -10.22
CA ALA A 95 12.27 6.38 -9.82
C ALA A 95 12.44 7.75 -9.13
N PHE A 96 13.28 7.83 -8.09
CA PHE A 96 13.60 9.08 -7.40
C PHE A 96 14.03 10.19 -8.39
N GLY A 97 13.53 11.43 -8.20
CA GLY A 97 14.07 12.63 -8.84
C GLY A 97 13.25 13.29 -9.97
N ILE A 98 12.02 12.84 -10.27
CA ILE A 98 11.17 13.51 -11.28
C ILE A 98 10.11 14.39 -10.57
N PRO A 99 10.10 15.73 -10.78
CA PRO A 99 9.10 16.63 -10.22
C PRO A 99 7.67 16.26 -10.66
N VAL A 100 6.71 16.41 -9.75
CA VAL A 100 5.30 16.07 -9.97
C VAL A 100 4.63 17.13 -10.85
N ARG A 101 4.11 16.74 -12.02
CA ARG A 101 2.91 17.38 -12.57
C ARG A 101 1.71 16.68 -11.96
N THR A 102 0.93 17.44 -11.22
CA THR A 102 -0.33 17.06 -10.58
C THR A 102 -1.33 16.64 -11.64
N PHE A 103 -1.84 15.41 -11.55
CA PHE A 103 -3.06 15.02 -12.24
C PHE A 103 -4.00 14.34 -11.25
N THR A 104 -5.10 15.06 -10.98
CA THR A 104 -6.41 14.69 -10.42
C THR A 104 -6.43 13.92 -9.10
N HIS A 105 -6.77 14.66 -8.03
CA HIS A 105 -6.78 14.27 -6.61
C HIS A 105 -8.10 13.66 -6.11
N GLU A 106 -9.06 13.36 -6.98
CA GLU A 106 -10.42 13.06 -6.52
C GLU A 106 -10.63 11.54 -6.42
N VAL A 107 -10.68 11.07 -5.17
CA VAL A 107 -11.13 9.74 -4.73
C VAL A 107 -10.10 8.59 -4.82
N VAL A 108 -8.87 8.80 -4.33
CA VAL A 108 -7.95 7.70 -3.95
C VAL A 108 -7.56 7.85 -2.48
N THR A 109 -7.52 6.71 -1.77
CA THR A 109 -7.65 6.53 -0.33
C THR A 109 -6.76 7.44 0.52
N LEU A 110 -7.37 8.41 1.21
CA LEU A 110 -6.70 9.33 2.13
C LEU A 110 -6.03 8.65 3.32
N TRP A 111 -6.64 7.56 3.82
CA TRP A 111 -6.41 6.96 5.14
C TRP A 111 -5.00 6.42 5.39
N TYR A 112 -4.19 6.33 4.33
CA TYR A 112 -2.82 5.80 4.38
C TYR A 112 -1.78 6.84 3.97
N ARG A 113 -2.18 8.10 3.71
CA ARG A 113 -1.25 9.16 3.30
C ARG A 113 -0.51 9.72 4.52
N ALA A 114 0.79 9.95 4.35
CA ALA A 114 1.62 10.57 5.36
C ALA A 114 1.25 12.05 5.58
N PRO A 115 1.41 12.60 6.80
CA PRO A 115 1.04 13.98 7.11
C PRO A 115 1.77 15.00 6.24
N GLU A 116 3.02 14.78 5.87
CA GLU A 116 3.77 15.66 4.97
C GLU A 116 3.20 15.69 3.54
N ILE A 117 2.56 14.61 3.09
CA ILE A 117 1.85 14.57 1.81
C ILE A 117 0.55 15.37 1.90
N LEU A 118 -0.20 15.20 3.01
CA LEU A 118 -1.43 15.95 3.27
C LEU A 118 -1.18 17.46 3.44
N LEU A 119 -0.02 17.84 3.99
CA LEU A 119 0.42 19.24 4.12
C LEU A 119 1.00 19.83 2.81
N GLY A 120 1.03 19.06 1.73
CA GLY A 120 1.50 19.54 0.42
C GLY A 120 3.02 19.69 0.30
N SER A 121 3.81 18.98 1.12
CA SER A 121 5.26 18.98 0.99
C SER A 121 5.69 18.52 -0.40
N ARG A 122 6.55 19.32 -1.03
CA ARG A 122 7.17 18.96 -2.33
C ARG A 122 8.35 18.00 -2.17
N HIS A 123 8.84 17.84 -0.95
CA HIS A 123 9.96 16.97 -0.61
C HIS A 123 9.44 15.81 0.23
N TYR A 124 9.34 14.64 -0.40
CA TYR A 124 8.96 13.40 0.25
C TYR A 124 9.83 12.25 -0.29
N SER A 125 10.01 11.21 0.52
CA SER A 125 10.94 10.11 0.25
C SER A 125 10.39 8.80 0.83
N THR A 126 11.24 7.82 1.09
CA THR A 126 10.90 6.50 1.64
C THR A 126 9.99 6.50 2.88
N PRO A 127 10.02 7.50 3.81
CA PRO A 127 9.15 7.46 4.99
C PRO A 127 7.65 7.46 4.69
N VAL A 128 7.21 7.99 3.54
CA VAL A 128 5.77 8.02 3.20
C VAL A 128 5.19 6.62 3.03
N ASP A 129 5.97 5.70 2.45
CA ASP A 129 5.55 4.30 2.32
C ASP A 129 5.52 3.62 3.71
N VAL A 130 6.48 3.95 4.58
CA VAL A 130 6.54 3.40 5.95
C VAL A 130 5.34 3.85 6.78
N TRP A 131 4.90 5.10 6.62
CA TRP A 131 3.66 5.60 7.24
C TRP A 131 2.45 4.76 6.82
N SER A 132 2.28 4.55 5.51
CA SER A 132 1.18 3.73 4.99
C SER A 132 1.21 2.31 5.55
N VAL A 133 2.39 1.69 5.64
CA VAL A 133 2.57 0.36 6.28
C VAL A 133 2.13 0.38 7.75
N GLY A 134 2.43 1.45 8.49
CA GLY A 134 1.96 1.64 9.86
C GLY A 134 0.43 1.68 9.98
N CYS A 135 -0.23 2.45 9.12
CA CYS A 135 -1.70 2.50 9.05
C CYS A 135 -2.30 1.12 8.71
N ILE A 136 -1.73 0.41 7.73
CA ILE A 136 -2.15 -0.95 7.35
C ILE A 136 -1.98 -1.93 8.51
N PHE A 137 -0.85 -1.86 9.23
CA PHE A 137 -0.61 -2.71 10.38
C PHE A 137 -1.65 -2.48 11.48
N ALA A 138 -1.95 -1.23 11.80
CA ALA A 138 -2.98 -0.89 12.77
C ALA A 138 -4.37 -1.38 12.31
N GLU A 139 -4.68 -1.30 11.02
CA GLU A 139 -5.94 -1.83 10.49
C GLU A 139 -6.01 -3.36 10.56
N MET A 140 -4.91 -4.08 10.28
CA MET A 140 -4.86 -5.54 10.45
C MET A 140 -5.16 -5.96 11.90
N VAL A 141 -4.69 -5.20 12.88
CA VAL A 141 -4.94 -5.49 14.31
C VAL A 141 -6.35 -5.09 14.73
N ASN A 142 -6.83 -3.93 14.28
CA ASN A 142 -8.07 -3.34 14.78
C ASN A 142 -9.32 -3.69 13.94
N GLN A 143 -9.15 -4.29 12.77
CA GLN A 143 -10.20 -4.55 11.76
C GLN A 143 -10.93 -3.28 11.29
N ARG A 144 -10.35 -2.10 11.55
CA ARG A 144 -10.86 -0.80 11.15
C ARG A 144 -9.71 0.12 10.77
N PRO A 145 -9.90 1.01 9.79
CA PRO A 145 -8.87 1.97 9.40
C PRO A 145 -8.43 2.81 10.60
N LEU A 146 -7.13 3.09 10.67
CA LEU A 146 -6.56 3.89 11.77
C LEU A 146 -7.05 5.35 11.73
N PHE A 147 -7.07 5.93 10.54
CA PHE A 147 -7.50 7.31 10.29
C PHE A 147 -8.53 7.34 9.15
N PRO A 148 -9.83 7.14 9.43
CA PRO A 148 -10.85 7.18 8.40
C PRO A 148 -11.32 8.62 8.15
N GLY A 149 -10.47 9.48 7.59
CA GLY A 149 -10.81 10.86 7.25
C GLY A 149 -11.69 10.99 6.00
N ASP A 150 -12.59 11.97 5.99
CA ASP A 150 -13.46 12.29 4.84
C ASP A 150 -12.90 13.40 3.92
N SER A 151 -11.87 14.10 4.39
CA SER A 151 -11.18 15.20 3.71
C SER A 151 -9.73 15.30 4.20
N GLU A 152 -8.85 15.99 3.46
CA GLU A 152 -7.43 16.12 3.85
C GLU A 152 -7.26 16.82 5.21
N ILE A 153 -8.16 17.76 5.51
CA ILE A 153 -8.22 18.46 6.79
C ILE A 153 -8.66 17.51 7.91
N ASP A 154 -9.74 16.75 7.71
CA ASP A 154 -10.25 15.80 8.71
C ASP A 154 -9.26 14.66 8.99
N GLU A 155 -8.57 14.17 7.95
CA GLU A 155 -7.48 13.19 8.06
C GLU A 155 -6.35 13.73 8.96
N LEU A 156 -5.87 14.96 8.71
CA LEU A 156 -4.87 15.61 9.56
C LEU A 156 -5.36 15.76 11.01
N PHE A 157 -6.61 16.15 11.23
CA PHE A 157 -7.18 16.23 12.58
C PHE A 157 -7.17 14.88 13.30
N LYS A 158 -7.54 13.80 12.61
CA LYS A 158 -7.51 12.44 13.16
C LYS A 158 -6.10 12.00 13.53
N ILE A 159 -5.12 12.26 12.66
CA ILE A 159 -3.71 11.97 12.90
C ILE A 159 -3.21 12.71 14.14
N PHE A 160 -3.40 14.04 14.19
CA PHE A 160 -2.89 14.84 15.30
C PHE A 160 -3.57 14.51 16.63
N ARG A 161 -4.88 14.23 16.63
CA ARG A 161 -5.60 13.82 17.83
C ARG A 161 -5.04 12.51 18.42
N PHE A 162 -4.61 11.59 17.57
CA PHE A 162 -4.02 10.31 17.99
C PHE A 162 -2.60 10.45 18.56
N ILE A 163 -1.79 11.38 18.04
CA ILE A 163 -0.40 11.59 18.52
C ILE A 163 -0.38 12.28 19.89
N VAL A 164 -1.39 13.11 20.19
CA VAL A 164 -1.45 13.94 21.39
C VAL A 164 -2.28 13.28 22.52
N SER A 165 -2.89 12.12 22.25
CA SER A 165 -3.64 11.32 23.23
C SER A 165 -2.76 10.32 23.96
#